data_AF-A0A250XLA6-F1
#
_entry.id   AF-A0A250XLA6-F1
#
_cell.length_a   1.000
_cell.length_b   1.000
_cell.length_c   1.000
_cell.angle_alpha   90.00
_cell.angle_beta   90.00
_cell.angle_gamma   90.00
#
_symmetry.space_group_name_H-M   'P 1'
#
loop_
_entity.id
_entity.type
_entity.pdbx_description
1 polymer ?
#
loop_
_entity_poly.entity_id
_entity_poly.type
_entity_poly.pdbx_seq_one_letter_code
_entity_poly.pdbx_strand_id
1 'polypeptide(L)'
;MKMSPRLFSKDVVFGDGVRSFKGNSRYSRMRWISENVQKPKVIIERLQMLGQETARVDWRLTGQVAAGNIDIFVQSTIEMNVLTGRILSHKDSWDTGGMAPPVSLLVAASRAAWAARQAVMDAQEKLSEAADTLTSTLESSMDDDSGVYRDPTDPTKFFQQSQKQENQNDMINFAMIAIAIWAVYKGFSTVIQL
;
A
#
# COMPACT_ATOMS: atom_id res chain seq x y z
N MET A 1 -1.19 19.86 2.68
CA MET A 1 -2.48 19.56 2.04
C MET A 1 -2.77 18.08 2.26
N LYS A 2 -3.89 17.72 2.89
CA LYS A 2 -4.29 16.31 3.12
C LYS A 2 -5.41 15.97 2.14
N MET A 3 -5.22 14.99 1.27
CA MET A 3 -6.28 14.57 0.35
C MET A 3 -7.36 13.79 1.11
N SER A 4 -8.63 14.08 0.80
CA SER A 4 -9.78 13.38 1.37
C SER A 4 -9.99 12.04 0.65
N PRO A 5 -10.02 10.89 1.36
CA PRO A 5 -10.25 9.59 0.73
C PRO A 5 -11.64 9.45 0.06
N ARG A 6 -12.60 10.33 0.41
CA ARG A 6 -14.01 10.22 -0.03
C ARG A 6 -14.20 10.43 -1.54
N LEU A 7 -13.30 11.14 -2.19
CA LEU A 7 -13.35 11.40 -3.63
C LEU A 7 -12.90 10.19 -4.47
N PHE A 8 -12.26 9.21 -3.83
CA PHE A 8 -11.66 8.06 -4.50
C PHE A 8 -12.44 6.78 -4.19
N SER A 9 -12.56 5.92 -5.20
CA SER A 9 -13.09 4.56 -5.03
C SER A 9 -12.21 3.75 -4.07
N LYS A 10 -12.80 2.76 -3.38
CA LYS A 10 -12.04 1.86 -2.49
C LYS A 10 -10.90 1.15 -3.22
N ASP A 11 -11.11 0.85 -4.50
CA ASP A 11 -10.17 0.14 -5.37
C ASP A 11 -9.36 1.05 -6.30
N VAL A 12 -9.34 2.35 -6.04
CA VAL A 12 -8.62 3.33 -6.85
C VAL A 12 -7.16 2.92 -7.10
N VAL A 13 -6.69 3.10 -8.33
CA VAL A 13 -5.30 2.88 -8.71
C VAL A 13 -4.60 4.21 -8.91
N PHE A 14 -3.46 4.39 -8.24
CA PHE A 14 -2.60 5.56 -8.38
C PHE A 14 -1.25 5.20 -8.99
N GLY A 15 -0.70 6.09 -9.80
CA GLY A 15 0.69 6.02 -10.24
C GLY A 15 1.24 7.38 -10.68
N ASP A 16 2.46 7.74 -10.26
CA ASP A 16 3.12 8.99 -10.65
C ASP A 16 4.52 8.81 -11.26
N GLY A 17 4.83 7.58 -11.69
CA GLY A 17 6.14 7.18 -12.21
C GLY A 17 7.18 6.85 -11.14
N VAL A 18 7.00 7.34 -9.91
CA VAL A 18 7.91 7.07 -8.78
C VAL A 18 7.25 6.15 -7.74
N ARG A 19 5.96 6.36 -7.50
CA ARG A 19 5.12 5.58 -6.60
C ARG A 19 3.89 5.09 -7.35
N SER A 20 3.49 3.86 -7.06
CA SER A 20 2.19 3.32 -7.44
C SER A 20 1.54 2.61 -6.25
N PHE A 21 0.22 2.66 -6.18
CA PHE A 21 -0.52 1.90 -5.18
C PHE A 21 -1.98 1.67 -5.60
N LYS A 22 -2.62 0.72 -4.92
CA LYS A 22 -4.06 0.50 -4.98
C LYS A 22 -4.68 0.79 -3.61
N GLY A 23 -5.84 1.43 -3.61
CA GLY A 23 -6.64 1.70 -2.41
C GLY A 23 -6.70 3.18 -2.02
N ASN A 24 -7.88 3.66 -1.59
CA ASN A 24 -8.06 5.08 -1.26
C ASN A 24 -7.42 5.50 0.07
N SER A 25 -7.15 4.55 0.97
CA SER A 25 -6.54 4.81 2.28
C SER A 25 -5.15 5.43 2.14
N ARG A 26 -4.40 5.04 1.11
CA ARG A 26 -3.00 5.46 0.91
C ARG A 26 -2.85 6.92 0.45
N TYR A 27 -3.89 7.55 -0.10
CA TYR A 27 -3.86 9.00 -0.43
C TYR A 27 -3.63 9.89 0.79
N SER A 28 -4.04 9.44 1.99
CA SER A 28 -3.79 10.18 3.23
C SER A 28 -2.29 10.33 3.54
N ARG A 29 -1.46 9.43 3.02
CA ARG A 29 -0.01 9.41 3.18
C ARG A 29 0.73 10.13 2.07
N MET A 30 0.04 10.63 1.03
CA MET A 30 0.65 11.38 -0.08
C MET A 30 1.05 12.79 0.36
N ARG A 31 2.13 12.86 1.15
CA ARG A 31 2.54 14.06 1.90
C ARG A 31 3.86 14.67 1.44
N TRP A 32 4.49 14.11 0.41
CA TRP A 32 5.79 14.60 -0.09
C TRP A 32 5.82 16.12 -0.28
N ILE A 33 4.82 16.70 -0.97
CA ILE A 33 4.73 18.16 -1.19
C ILE A 33 4.71 18.91 0.15
N SER A 34 3.87 18.49 1.10
CA SER A 34 3.77 19.17 2.41
C SER A 34 4.97 18.98 3.32
N GLU A 35 5.76 17.93 3.10
CA GLU A 35 6.92 17.59 3.93
C GLU A 35 8.22 18.20 3.37
N ASN A 36 8.32 18.39 2.05
CA ASN A 36 9.56 18.77 1.39
C ASN A 36 9.50 20.15 0.71
N VAL A 37 8.30 20.69 0.45
CA VAL A 37 8.13 21.99 -0.22
C VAL A 37 7.64 23.03 0.78
N GLN A 38 8.45 24.08 0.94
CA GLN A 38 8.09 25.28 1.69
C GLN A 38 7.23 26.20 0.85
N LYS A 39 6.20 26.79 1.47
CA LYS A 39 5.22 27.70 0.85
C LYS A 39 4.70 27.17 -0.51
N PRO A 40 4.19 25.92 -0.56
CA PRO A 40 3.73 25.36 -1.81
C PRO A 40 2.52 26.14 -2.33
N LYS A 41 2.57 26.53 -3.60
CA LYS A 41 1.46 27.14 -4.32
C LYS A 41 1.15 26.30 -5.55
N VAL A 42 -0.10 25.90 -5.66
CA VAL A 42 -0.62 25.11 -6.78
C VAL A 42 -1.53 26.00 -7.62
N ILE A 43 -1.32 25.97 -8.94
CA ILE A 43 -2.15 26.68 -9.91
C ILE A 43 -2.63 25.67 -10.94
N ILE A 44 -3.92 25.65 -11.23
CA ILE A 44 -4.47 24.86 -12.34
C ILE A 44 -4.31 25.69 -13.61
N GLU A 45 -3.59 25.15 -14.59
CA GLU A 45 -3.37 25.81 -15.88
C GLU A 45 -4.41 25.37 -16.91
N ARG A 46 -4.78 24.09 -16.91
CA ARG A 46 -5.78 23.54 -17.82
C ARG A 46 -6.63 22.49 -17.13
N LEU A 47 -7.92 22.51 -17.45
CA LEU A 47 -8.85 21.46 -17.11
C LEU A 47 -9.60 21.06 -18.38
N GLN A 48 -9.55 19.79 -18.75
CA GLN A 48 -10.25 19.31 -19.95
C GLN A 48 -10.77 17.89 -19.78
N MET A 49 -11.90 17.58 -20.39
CA MET A 49 -12.37 16.21 -20.55
C MET A 49 -11.70 15.60 -21.78
N LEU A 50 -11.11 14.42 -21.64
CA LEU A 50 -10.58 13.62 -22.75
C LEU A 50 -11.63 12.64 -23.29
N GLY A 51 -12.62 12.28 -22.47
CA GLY A 51 -13.74 11.41 -22.81
C GLY A 51 -14.89 11.61 -21.81
N GLN A 52 -15.85 10.69 -21.77
CA GLN A 52 -16.99 10.79 -20.82
C GLN A 52 -16.57 10.50 -19.38
N GLU A 53 -15.60 9.62 -19.19
CA GLU A 53 -15.10 9.17 -17.88
C GLU A 53 -13.68 9.65 -17.56
N THR A 54 -12.98 10.23 -18.54
CA THR A 54 -11.56 10.61 -18.42
C THR A 54 -11.40 12.12 -18.50
N ALA A 55 -10.74 12.69 -17.48
CA ALA A 55 -10.37 14.09 -17.41
C ALA A 55 -8.85 14.24 -17.35
N ARG A 56 -8.34 15.34 -17.88
CA ARG A 56 -6.96 15.80 -17.70
C ARG A 56 -6.95 17.14 -16.98
N VAL A 57 -6.07 17.21 -15.97
CA VAL A 57 -5.78 18.42 -15.21
C VAL A 57 -4.31 18.71 -15.35
N ASP A 58 -3.99 19.84 -15.97
CA ASP A 58 -2.62 20.34 -16.03
C ASP A 58 -2.49 21.40 -14.94
N TRP A 59 -1.53 21.20 -14.04
CA TRP A 59 -1.31 22.08 -12.91
C TRP A 59 0.16 22.28 -12.64
N ARG A 60 0.47 23.41 -12.02
CA ARG A 60 1.82 23.86 -11.75
C ARG A 60 2.02 23.99 -10.25
N LEU A 61 3.11 23.41 -9.76
CA LEU A 61 3.56 23.49 -8.38
C LEU A 61 4.75 24.43 -8.30
N THR A 62 4.57 25.51 -7.57
CA THR A 62 5.64 26.47 -7.24
C THR A 62 5.91 26.46 -5.75
N GLY A 63 7.14 26.73 -5.36
CA GLY A 63 7.53 26.77 -3.95
C GLY A 63 9.03 26.78 -3.77
N GLN A 64 9.49 26.37 -2.59
CA GLN A 64 10.91 26.31 -2.24
C GLN A 64 11.27 24.98 -1.63
N VAL A 65 12.40 24.42 -2.04
CA VAL A 65 13.07 23.29 -1.38
C VAL A 65 14.42 23.77 -0.84
N ALA A 66 15.12 22.94 -0.06
CA ALA A 66 16.41 23.31 0.51
C ALA A 66 17.44 23.79 -0.55
N ALA A 67 17.36 23.28 -1.78
CA ALA A 67 18.25 23.65 -2.88
C ALA A 67 17.79 24.85 -3.73
N GLY A 68 16.62 25.43 -3.48
CA GLY A 68 16.15 26.62 -4.21
C GLY A 68 14.66 26.62 -4.54
N ASN A 69 14.27 27.54 -5.43
CA ASN A 69 12.91 27.63 -5.92
C ASN A 69 12.60 26.44 -6.83
N ILE A 70 11.39 25.90 -6.69
CA ILE A 70 10.88 24.86 -7.57
C ILE A 70 9.74 25.38 -8.42
N ASP A 71 9.68 24.87 -9.62
CA ASP A 71 8.61 25.11 -10.56
C ASP A 71 8.39 23.84 -11.39
N ILE A 72 7.34 23.12 -11.05
CA ILE A 72 7.08 21.77 -11.56
C ILE A 72 5.75 21.80 -12.29
N PHE A 73 5.75 21.36 -13.54
CA PHE A 73 4.54 21.13 -14.29
C PHE A 73 4.09 19.68 -14.08
N VAL A 74 2.82 19.47 -13.76
CA VAL A 74 2.26 18.15 -13.53
C VAL A 74 1.00 17.96 -14.35
N GLN A 75 0.98 16.88 -15.12
CA GLN A 75 -0.18 16.45 -15.89
C GLN A 75 -0.85 15.29 -15.16
N SER A 76 -2.03 15.53 -14.60
CA SER A 76 -2.86 14.51 -13.96
C SER A 76 -3.93 14.02 -14.94
N THR A 77 -3.98 12.71 -15.17
CA THR A 77 -5.08 12.05 -15.88
C THR A 77 -5.91 11.27 -14.88
N ILE A 78 -7.19 11.57 -14.85
CA ILE A 78 -8.15 11.04 -13.87
C ILE A 78 -9.24 10.30 -14.63
N GLU A 79 -9.49 9.07 -14.24
CA GLU A 79 -10.62 8.26 -14.71
C GLU A 79 -11.62 8.15 -13.57
N MET A 80 -12.89 8.40 -13.85
CA MET A 80 -13.95 8.44 -12.85
C MET A 80 -15.15 7.60 -13.26
N ASN A 81 -15.78 6.97 -12.28
CA ASN A 81 -17.06 6.32 -12.47
C ASN A 81 -18.16 7.38 -12.63
N VAL A 82 -18.77 7.45 -13.82
CA VAL A 82 -19.75 8.50 -14.17
C VAL A 82 -21.03 8.44 -13.29
N LEU A 83 -21.42 7.26 -12.82
CA LEU A 83 -22.62 7.11 -11.97
C LEU A 83 -22.40 7.62 -10.54
N THR A 84 -21.22 7.37 -9.99
CA THR A 84 -20.91 7.68 -8.58
C THR A 84 -20.06 8.93 -8.40
N GLY A 85 -19.47 9.46 -9.48
CA GLY A 85 -18.50 10.56 -9.47
C GLY A 85 -17.17 10.22 -8.81
N ARG A 86 -16.91 8.96 -8.45
CA ARG A 86 -15.70 8.55 -7.74
C ARG A 86 -14.55 8.27 -8.70
N ILE A 87 -13.35 8.68 -8.30
CA ILE A 87 -12.12 8.43 -9.06
C ILE A 87 -11.75 6.94 -8.97
N LEU A 88 -11.57 6.31 -10.13
CA LEU A 88 -11.14 4.93 -10.32
C LEU A 88 -9.64 4.82 -10.58
N SER A 89 -9.09 5.75 -11.37
CA SER A 89 -7.68 5.77 -11.75
C SER A 89 -7.15 7.19 -11.69
N HIS A 90 -5.94 7.36 -11.17
CA HIS A 90 -5.28 8.64 -11.08
C HIS A 90 -3.81 8.46 -11.46
N LYS A 91 -3.41 9.05 -12.59
CA LYS A 91 -2.05 9.01 -13.10
C LYS A 91 -1.47 10.40 -13.16
N ASP A 92 -0.31 10.61 -12.54
CA ASP A 92 0.43 11.86 -12.61
C ASP A 92 1.68 11.69 -13.45
N SER A 93 1.97 12.69 -14.29
CA SER A 93 3.25 12.82 -14.98
C SER A 93 3.89 14.11 -14.53
N TRP A 94 5.07 14.01 -13.92
CA TRP A 94 5.79 15.13 -13.34
C TRP A 94 6.89 15.58 -14.30
N ASP A 95 6.81 16.82 -14.77
CA ASP A 95 7.84 17.46 -15.58
C ASP A 95 8.62 18.47 -14.73
N THR A 96 9.94 18.29 -14.72
CA THR A 96 10.91 19.10 -13.97
C THR A 96 11.78 19.97 -14.87
N GLY A 97 11.51 20.00 -16.18
CA GLY A 97 12.33 20.70 -17.18
C GLY A 97 12.42 22.21 -16.98
N GLY A 98 11.50 22.82 -16.23
CA GLY A 98 11.52 24.24 -15.89
C GLY A 98 12.48 24.64 -14.77
N MET A 99 13.16 23.67 -14.12
CA MET A 99 14.03 23.92 -12.97
C MET A 99 15.52 23.85 -13.34
N ALA A 100 16.35 24.48 -12.51
CA ALA A 100 17.80 24.32 -12.61
C ALA A 100 18.19 22.83 -12.44
N PRO A 101 19.15 22.29 -13.22
CA PRO A 101 19.54 20.88 -13.16
C PRO A 101 19.83 20.33 -11.75
N PRO A 102 20.58 21.01 -10.87
CA PRO A 102 20.83 20.49 -9.52
C PRO A 102 19.56 20.43 -8.65
N VAL A 103 18.62 21.35 -8.86
CA VAL A 103 17.34 21.38 -8.13
C VAL A 103 16.43 20.26 -8.61
N SER A 104 16.34 20.06 -9.92
CA SER A 104 15.56 18.95 -10.51
C SER A 104 16.05 17.60 -10.01
N LEU A 105 17.37 17.37 -10.00
CA LEU A 105 17.95 16.12 -9.50
C LEU A 105 17.63 15.88 -8.02
N LEU A 106 17.76 16.91 -7.17
CA LEU A 106 17.43 16.77 -5.75
C LEU A 106 15.94 16.48 -5.53
N VAL A 107 15.06 17.13 -6.29
CA VAL A 107 13.61 16.86 -6.23
C VAL A 107 13.33 15.41 -6.63
N ALA A 108 13.88 14.93 -7.74
CA ALA A 108 13.73 13.55 -8.19
C ALA A 108 14.24 12.55 -7.15
N ALA A 109 15.44 12.77 -6.60
CA ALA A 109 16.04 11.93 -5.57
C ALA A 109 15.20 11.92 -4.28
N SER A 110 14.72 13.08 -3.83
CA SER A 110 13.88 13.18 -2.63
C SER A 110 12.53 12.47 -2.81
N ARG A 111 11.93 12.54 -4.00
CA ARG A 111 10.70 11.81 -4.33
C ARG A 111 10.93 10.31 -4.35
N ALA A 112 12.02 9.85 -4.95
CA ALA A 112 12.38 8.45 -4.99
C ALA A 112 12.64 7.88 -3.59
N ALA A 113 13.41 8.58 -2.76
CA ALA A 113 13.67 8.19 -1.38
C ALA A 113 12.38 8.13 -0.54
N TRP A 114 11.51 9.13 -0.69
CA TRP A 114 10.20 9.15 -0.03
C TRP A 114 9.31 7.99 -0.49
N ALA A 115 9.26 7.70 -1.79
CA ALA A 115 8.49 6.60 -2.34
C ALA A 115 9.00 5.24 -1.86
N ALA A 116 10.32 5.05 -1.80
CA ALA A 116 10.94 3.84 -1.27
C ALA A 116 10.58 3.62 0.21
N ARG A 117 10.68 4.67 1.04
CA ARG A 117 10.26 4.60 2.45
C ARG A 117 8.80 4.18 2.58
N GLN A 118 7.94 4.73 1.73
CA GLN A 118 6.52 4.41 1.75
C GLN A 118 6.21 3.01 1.23
N ALA A 119 6.96 2.51 0.24
CA ALA A 119 6.84 1.13 -0.23
C ALA A 119 7.18 0.13 0.88
N VAL A 120 8.17 0.42 1.73
CA VAL A 120 8.49 -0.38 2.92
C VAL A 120 7.31 -0.40 3.89
N MET A 121 6.72 0.76 4.20
CA MET A 121 5.54 0.82 5.08
C MET A 121 4.34 0.07 4.46
N ASP A 122 4.16 0.18 3.15
CA ASP A 122 3.10 -0.52 2.42
C ASP A 122 3.28 -2.05 2.49
N ALA A 123 4.52 -2.55 2.46
CA ALA A 123 4.83 -3.96 2.60
C ALA A 123 4.63 -4.46 4.04
N GLN A 124 4.98 -3.66 5.04
CA GLN A 124 4.74 -3.97 6.45
C GLN A 124 3.25 -4.09 6.76
N GLU A 125 2.42 -3.16 6.27
CA GLU A 125 0.97 -3.21 6.43
C GLU A 125 0.36 -4.47 5.78
N LYS A 126 0.82 -4.84 4.59
CA LYS A 126 0.35 -6.07 3.93
C LYS A 126 0.73 -7.32 4.72
N LEU A 127 1.91 -7.32 5.35
CA LEU A 127 2.35 -8.43 6.17
C LEU A 127 1.55 -8.52 7.47
N SER A 128 1.24 -7.40 8.12
CA SER A 128 0.39 -7.38 9.31
C SER A 128 -1.04 -7.81 8.97
N GLU A 129 -1.63 -7.30 7.89
CA GLU A 129 -2.97 -7.71 7.45
C GLU A 129 -3.02 -9.22 7.14
N ALA A 130 -1.98 -9.77 6.51
CA ALA A 130 -1.88 -11.20 6.26
C ALA A 130 -1.73 -12.01 7.56
N ALA A 131 -0.90 -11.54 8.49
CA ALA A 131 -0.76 -12.17 9.80
C ALA A 131 -2.06 -12.15 10.60
N ASP A 132 -2.76 -11.01 10.64
CA ASP A 132 -4.05 -10.86 11.31
C ASP A 132 -5.11 -11.79 10.69
N THR A 133 -5.13 -11.90 9.36
CA THR A 133 -6.03 -12.82 8.66
C THR A 133 -5.72 -14.28 9.01
N LEU A 134 -4.43 -14.67 9.03
CA LEU A 134 -4.02 -16.01 9.43
C LEU A 134 -4.36 -16.31 10.89
N THR A 135 -4.10 -15.37 11.80
CA THR A 135 -4.47 -15.49 13.22
C THR A 135 -5.98 -15.63 13.38
N SER A 136 -6.78 -14.79 12.72
CA SER A 136 -8.25 -14.90 12.78
C SER A 136 -8.77 -16.22 12.19
N THR A 137 -8.11 -16.73 11.14
CA THR A 137 -8.47 -18.02 10.53
C THR A 137 -8.12 -19.15 11.49
N LEU A 138 -6.93 -19.10 12.12
CA LEU A 138 -6.49 -20.06 13.13
C LEU A 138 -7.41 -20.05 14.35
N GLU A 139 -7.72 -18.89 14.90
CA GLU A 139 -8.66 -18.72 16.02
C GLU A 139 -10.06 -19.27 15.65
N SER A 140 -10.58 -18.94 14.45
CA SER A 140 -11.87 -19.49 13.99
C SER A 140 -11.84 -21.00 13.78
N SER A 141 -10.68 -21.59 13.42
CA SER A 141 -10.52 -23.03 13.29
C SER A 141 -10.25 -23.75 14.62
N MET A 142 -9.83 -23.03 15.65
CA MET A 142 -9.65 -23.53 17.01
C MET A 142 -10.95 -23.46 17.83
N ASP A 143 -11.90 -22.59 17.46
CA ASP A 143 -13.20 -22.46 18.13
C ASP A 143 -14.23 -23.54 17.70
N ASP A 144 -13.96 -24.31 16.63
CA ASP A 144 -14.87 -25.32 16.06
C ASP A 144 -14.71 -26.75 16.64
N ASP A 145 -14.07 -26.93 17.82
CA ASP A 145 -14.02 -28.21 18.56
C ASP A 145 -14.37 -28.09 20.06
N SER A 146 -15.20 -27.11 20.43
CA SER A 146 -15.82 -27.07 21.78
C SER A 146 -17.14 -27.84 21.88
N GLY A 147 -17.57 -28.50 20.79
CA GLY A 147 -18.73 -29.39 20.72
C GLY A 147 -18.50 -30.82 21.22
N VAL A 148 -17.36 -31.12 21.88
CA VAL A 148 -17.15 -32.44 22.49
C VAL A 148 -18.01 -32.53 23.75
N TYR A 149 -19.20 -33.11 23.62
CA TYR A 149 -19.96 -33.65 24.76
C TYR A 149 -19.02 -34.55 25.57
N ARG A 150 -18.58 -34.06 26.73
CA ARG A 150 -17.78 -34.81 27.69
C ARG A 150 -18.71 -35.80 28.37
N ASP A 151 -18.83 -36.98 27.79
CA ASP A 151 -19.44 -38.10 28.49
C ASP A 151 -18.56 -38.47 29.70
N PRO A 152 -19.03 -38.34 30.95
CA PRO A 152 -18.21 -38.48 32.16
C PRO A 152 -17.76 -39.92 32.47
N THR A 153 -18.18 -40.92 31.68
CA THR A 153 -18.10 -42.34 32.06
C THR A 153 -17.02 -43.16 31.36
N ASP A 154 -16.18 -42.60 30.50
CA ASP A 154 -15.14 -43.37 29.79
C ASP A 154 -13.70 -43.06 30.26
N PRO A 155 -13.08 -43.95 31.08
CA PRO A 155 -11.74 -43.76 31.64
C PRO A 155 -10.59 -44.00 30.64
N THR A 156 -10.86 -44.41 29.39
CA THR A 156 -9.80 -44.72 28.41
C THR A 156 -9.23 -43.48 27.69
N LYS A 157 -9.88 -42.31 27.79
CA LYS A 157 -9.48 -41.10 27.05
C LYS A 157 -8.27 -40.34 27.62
N PHE A 158 -7.88 -40.60 28.87
CA PHE A 158 -6.69 -39.97 29.48
C PHE A 158 -5.37 -40.35 28.78
N PHE A 159 -5.34 -41.46 28.04
CA PHE A 159 -4.16 -41.90 27.30
C PHE A 159 -4.12 -41.39 25.84
N GLN A 160 -5.18 -40.74 25.36
CA GLN A 160 -5.24 -40.19 23.99
C GLN A 160 -4.84 -38.70 23.92
N GLN A 161 -4.91 -37.98 25.04
CA GLN A 161 -4.54 -36.55 25.07
C GLN A 161 -3.04 -36.32 24.89
N SER A 162 -2.19 -37.20 25.41
CA SER A 162 -0.73 -37.11 25.22
C SER A 162 -0.31 -37.29 23.76
N GLN A 163 -0.92 -38.24 23.03
CA GLN A 163 -0.60 -38.45 21.60
C GLN A 163 -1.15 -37.37 20.68
N LYS A 164 -2.35 -36.82 20.94
CA LYS A 164 -2.90 -35.70 20.14
C LYS A 164 -2.09 -34.41 20.32
N GLN A 165 -1.56 -34.16 21.52
CA GLN A 165 -0.80 -32.96 21.83
C GLN A 165 0.63 -33.01 21.26
N GLU A 166 1.28 -34.19 21.20
CA GLU A 166 2.55 -34.38 20.48
C GLU A 166 2.38 -34.18 18.97
N ASN A 167 1.34 -34.75 18.35
CA ASN A 167 1.11 -34.59 16.91
C ASN A 167 0.79 -33.13 16.49
N GLN A 168 0.15 -32.36 17.38
CA GLN A 168 -0.10 -30.92 17.13
C GLN A 168 1.18 -30.09 17.20
N ASN A 169 2.08 -30.40 18.14
CA ASN A 169 3.37 -29.72 18.24
C ASN A 169 4.24 -29.98 17.01
N ASP A 170 4.26 -31.21 16.49
CA ASP A 170 4.99 -31.54 15.26
C ASP A 170 4.40 -30.83 14.03
N MET A 171 3.08 -30.72 13.92
CA MET A 171 2.43 -30.00 12.83
C MET A 171 2.71 -28.49 12.88
N ILE A 172 2.70 -27.88 14.07
CA ILE A 172 3.03 -26.46 14.26
C ILE A 172 4.51 -26.22 13.91
N ASN A 173 5.42 -27.11 14.31
CA ASN A 173 6.83 -27.03 13.96
C ASN A 173 7.05 -27.15 12.44
N PHE A 174 6.37 -28.08 11.77
CA PHE A 174 6.41 -28.21 10.31
C PHE A 174 5.82 -26.99 9.60
N ALA A 175 4.72 -26.43 10.10
CA ALA A 175 4.12 -25.22 9.55
C ALA A 175 5.05 -24.02 9.68
N MET A 176 5.73 -23.86 10.82
CA MET A 176 6.74 -22.81 11.04
C MET A 176 7.92 -22.93 10.07
N ILE A 177 8.42 -24.15 9.84
CA ILE A 177 9.48 -24.41 8.87
C ILE A 177 9.00 -24.10 7.44
N ALA A 178 7.78 -24.50 7.08
CA ALA A 178 7.20 -24.22 5.78
C ALA A 178 7.02 -22.72 5.53
N ILE A 179 6.57 -21.97 6.54
CA ILE A 179 6.47 -20.50 6.51
C ILE A 179 7.85 -19.87 6.33
N ALA A 180 8.87 -20.35 7.05
CA ALA A 180 10.24 -19.86 6.91
C ALA A 180 10.79 -20.09 5.49
N ILE A 181 10.59 -21.28 4.93
CA ILE A 181 11.00 -21.61 3.55
C ILE A 181 10.25 -20.74 2.53
N TRP A 182 8.94 -20.55 2.71
CA TRP A 182 8.15 -19.69 1.83
C TRP A 182 8.59 -18.22 1.90
N ALA A 183 8.92 -17.73 3.09
CA ALA A 183 9.44 -16.37 3.29
C ALA A 183 10.79 -16.18 2.58
N VAL A 184 11.69 -17.16 2.67
CA VAL A 184 12.97 -17.15 1.95
C VAL A 184 12.74 -17.20 0.44
N TYR A 185 11.89 -18.11 -0.05
CA TYR A 185 11.57 -18.22 -1.49
C TYR A 185 11.03 -16.91 -2.06
N LYS A 186 10.08 -16.27 -1.35
CA LYS A 186 9.50 -14.99 -1.78
C LYS A 186 10.51 -13.85 -1.71
N GLY A 187 11.39 -13.85 -0.71
CA GLY A 187 12.51 -12.91 -0.63
C GLY A 187 13.43 -13.01 -1.85
N PHE A 188 13.82 -14.23 -2.24
CA PHE A 188 14.67 -14.47 -3.40
C PHE A 188 13.97 -14.19 -4.74
N SER A 189 12.69 -14.54 -4.91
CA SER A 189 11.97 -14.25 -6.15
C SER A 189 11.80 -12.75 -6.40
N THR A 190 11.71 -11.96 -5.33
CA THR A 190 11.67 -10.49 -5.42
C THR A 190 13.05 -9.89 -5.78
N VAL A 191 14.15 -10.57 -5.43
CA VAL A 191 15.53 -10.16 -5.74
C VAL A 191 15.97 -10.58 -7.15
N ILE A 192 15.48 -11.71 -7.67
CA ILE A 192 15.83 -12.24 -9.01
C ILE A 192 15.00 -11.59 -10.14
N GLN A 193 13.93 -10.85 -9.82
CA GLN A 193 13.13 -10.08 -10.79
C GLN A 193 13.51 -8.59 -10.88
N LEU A 194 14.64 -8.19 -10.30
CA LEU A 194 15.35 -6.93 -10.56
C LEU A 194 16.45 -7.15 -11.60
#